data_AF-A0A963XBS4-F1
#
_entry.id   AF-A0A963XBS4-F1
#
_cell.length_a   1.000
_cell.length_b   1.000
_cell.length_c   1.000
_cell.angle_alpha   90.00
_cell.angle_beta   90.00
_cell.angle_gamma   90.00
#
_symmetry.space_group_name_H-M   'P 1'
#
loop_
_entity.id
_entity.type
_entity.pdbx_description
1 polymer ?
#
loop_
_entity_poly.entity_id
_entity_poly.type
_entity_poly.pdbx_seq_one_letter_code
_entity_poly.pdbx_strand_id
1 'polypeptide(L)'
;FDAVLIKDNHIAAVGGVAAAVKAAKTAVGHMVKIEIEVDTLAQLEDALSAGADVLLLDNMPPSTLKQAVEMVAGRAVTEASGSITAATAAAVAETGVDLISVGWITHSAPCLDVGLDFSA
;
A
#
# COMPACT_ATOMS: atom_id res chain seq x y z
N PHE A 1 -0.04 -6.88 -17.50
CA PHE A 1 0.56 -6.49 -16.22
C PHE A 1 0.37 -5.00 -16.09
N ASP A 2 -0.03 -4.55 -14.90
CA ASP A 2 -0.68 -3.24 -14.74
C ASP A 2 0.18 -2.25 -13.92
N ALA A 3 0.98 -2.75 -12.98
CA ALA A 3 1.91 -1.96 -12.15
C ALA A 3 3.06 -2.84 -11.64
N VAL A 4 4.06 -2.22 -11.00
CA VAL A 4 5.12 -2.91 -10.23
C VAL A 4 4.83 -2.75 -8.74
N LEU A 5 4.81 -3.86 -7.99
CA LEU A 5 4.78 -3.86 -6.53
C LEU A 5 6.06 -4.51 -5.99
N ILE A 6 6.90 -3.71 -5.33
CA ILE A 6 8.13 -4.15 -4.68
C ILE A 6 7.84 -4.53 -3.24
N LYS A 7 7.93 -5.83 -2.94
CA LYS A 7 7.83 -6.38 -1.57
C LYS A 7 9.17 -6.52 -0.85
N ASP A 8 9.10 -6.81 0.44
CA ASP A 8 10.21 -7.20 1.33
C ASP A 8 11.25 -8.14 0.69
N ASN A 9 10.79 -9.20 0.01
CA ASN A 9 11.65 -10.20 -0.62
C ASN A 9 12.49 -9.61 -1.75
N HIS A 10 11.95 -8.64 -2.50
CA HIS A 10 12.67 -7.96 -3.57
C HIS A 10 13.72 -7.00 -2.97
N ILE A 11 13.35 -6.28 -1.92
CA ILE A 11 14.26 -5.38 -1.17
C ILE A 11 15.44 -6.18 -0.62
N ALA A 12 15.18 -7.34 -0.02
CA ALA A 12 16.21 -8.23 0.48
C ALA A 12 17.11 -8.77 -0.63
N ALA A 13 16.55 -9.14 -1.79
CA ALA A 13 17.31 -9.68 -2.92
C ALA A 13 18.29 -8.67 -3.54
N VAL A 14 17.93 -7.38 -3.57
CA VAL A 14 18.77 -6.30 -4.14
C VAL A 14 19.54 -5.49 -3.10
N GLY A 15 19.32 -5.76 -1.81
CA GLY A 15 20.07 -5.16 -0.71
C GLY A 15 19.63 -3.76 -0.29
N GLY A 16 18.37 -3.36 -0.57
CA GLY A 16 17.81 -2.12 -0.04
C GLY A 16 16.72 -1.46 -0.88
N VAL A 17 15.95 -0.59 -0.23
CA VAL A 17 14.79 0.12 -0.78
C VAL A 17 15.16 0.95 -2.01
N ALA A 18 16.15 1.84 -1.87
CA ALA A 18 16.55 2.72 -2.96
C ALA A 18 17.10 1.96 -4.18
N ALA A 19 17.79 0.84 -3.95
CA ALA A 19 18.27 -0.02 -5.02
C ALA A 19 17.11 -0.70 -5.76
N ALA A 20 16.11 -1.19 -5.02
CA ALA A 20 14.93 -1.85 -5.59
C ALA A 20 14.13 -0.89 -6.48
N VAL A 21 13.84 0.33 -6.00
CA VAL A 21 13.09 1.34 -6.76
C VAL A 21 13.85 1.75 -8.03
N LYS A 22 15.17 1.99 -7.94
CA LYS A 22 15.99 2.33 -9.11
C LYS A 22 16.04 1.21 -10.14
N ALA A 23 16.17 -0.04 -9.68
CA ALA A 23 16.16 -1.21 -10.56
C ALA A 23 14.82 -1.32 -11.29
N ALA A 24 13.68 -1.18 -10.58
CA ALA A 24 12.35 -1.19 -11.18
C ALA A 24 12.19 -0.06 -12.22
N LYS A 25 12.58 1.18 -11.89
CA LYS A 25 12.52 2.32 -12.81
C LYS A 25 13.33 2.14 -14.09
N THR A 26 14.43 1.40 -14.01
CA THR A 26 15.27 1.11 -15.19
C THR A 26 14.65 0.01 -16.05
N ALA A 27 13.89 -0.91 -15.45
CA ALA A 27 13.30 -2.06 -16.13
C ALA A 27 11.93 -1.76 -16.79
N VAL A 28 11.18 -0.77 -16.30
CA VAL A 28 9.84 -0.44 -16.81
C VAL A 28 9.77 0.96 -17.45
N GLY A 29 8.82 1.15 -18.36
CA GLY A 29 8.59 2.45 -19.00
C GLY A 29 7.91 3.45 -18.06
N HIS A 30 8.02 4.75 -18.38
CA HIS A 30 7.49 5.87 -17.58
C HIS A 30 5.97 5.88 -17.34
N MET A 31 5.22 5.01 -18.04
CA MET A 31 3.77 4.86 -17.88
C MET A 31 3.39 3.82 -16.81
N VAL A 32 4.36 3.06 -16.29
CA VAL A 32 4.11 2.02 -15.28
C VAL A 32 4.44 2.58 -13.90
N LYS A 33 3.45 2.57 -13.02
CA LYS A 33 3.60 3.01 -11.62
C LYS A 33 4.39 1.99 -10.82
N ILE A 34 5.27 2.49 -9.95
CA ILE A 34 6.08 1.68 -9.05
C ILE A 34 5.63 1.93 -7.61
N GLU A 35 5.03 0.89 -7.04
CA GLU A 35 4.68 0.79 -5.64
C GLU A 35 5.74 0.02 -4.86
N ILE A 36 6.01 0.43 -3.63
CA ILE A 36 6.92 -0.26 -2.73
C ILE A 36 6.34 -0.37 -1.33
N GLU A 37 6.47 -1.56 -0.77
CA GLU A 37 6.11 -1.90 0.60
C GLU A 37 7.22 -1.46 1.56
N VAL A 38 6.84 -0.73 2.61
CA VAL A 38 7.73 -0.24 3.66
C VAL A 38 7.09 -0.44 5.04
N ASP A 39 7.89 -0.85 6.02
CA ASP A 39 7.43 -1.12 7.39
C ASP A 39 7.96 -0.11 8.43
N THR A 40 8.84 0.81 7.99
CA THR A 40 9.44 1.84 8.85
C THR A 40 9.52 3.20 8.15
N LEU A 41 9.51 4.28 8.94
CA LEU A 41 9.63 5.65 8.42
C LEU A 41 10.98 5.91 7.73
N ALA A 42 12.04 5.21 8.15
CA ALA A 42 13.36 5.29 7.49
C ALA A 42 13.31 4.71 6.07
N GLN A 43 12.68 3.54 5.89
CA GLN A 43 12.47 2.97 4.57
C GLN A 43 11.56 3.85 3.70
N LEU A 44 10.53 4.47 4.29
CA LEU A 44 9.68 5.43 3.60
C LEU A 44 10.49 6.62 3.05
N GLU A 45 11.42 7.16 3.85
CA GLU A 45 12.29 8.26 3.40
C GLU A 45 13.22 7.84 2.26
N ASP A 46 13.79 6.62 2.33
CA ASP A 46 14.60 6.05 1.25
C ASP A 46 13.78 5.85 -0.03
N ALA A 47 12.55 5.35 0.09
CA ALA A 47 11.63 5.10 -1.03
C ALA A 47 11.22 6.40 -1.72
N LEU A 48 10.85 7.43 -0.93
CA LEU A 48 10.55 8.77 -1.43
C LEU A 48 11.74 9.39 -2.15
N SER A 49 12.94 9.27 -1.59
CA SER A 49 14.17 9.80 -2.17
C SER A 49 14.55 9.10 -3.48
N ALA A 50 14.24 7.80 -3.61
CA ALA A 50 14.37 7.05 -4.85
C ALA A 50 13.24 7.34 -5.86
N GLY A 51 12.19 8.03 -5.41
CA GLY A 51 11.05 8.48 -6.21
C GLY A 51 10.04 7.37 -6.52
N ALA A 52 9.73 6.51 -5.56
CA ALA A 52 8.57 5.62 -5.67
C ALA A 52 7.29 6.44 -5.96
N ASP A 53 6.38 5.89 -6.77
CA ASP A 53 5.12 6.56 -7.11
C ASP A 53 4.06 6.34 -6.03
N VAL A 54 4.06 5.15 -5.41
CA VAL A 54 3.13 4.72 -4.38
C VAL A 54 3.91 4.08 -3.25
N LEU A 55 3.50 4.37 -2.01
CA LEU A 55 4.07 3.82 -0.79
C LEU A 55 3.02 2.99 -0.07
N LEU A 56 3.26 1.69 0.02
CA LEU A 56 2.44 0.77 0.79
C LEU A 56 3.01 0.68 2.21
N LEU A 57 2.30 1.28 3.15
CA LEU A 57 2.64 1.40 4.57
C LEU A 57 2.15 0.15 5.30
N ASP A 58 3.02 -0.85 5.48
CA ASP A 58 2.63 -2.15 6.02
C ASP A 58 2.55 -2.17 7.55
N ASN A 59 1.41 -2.59 8.08
CA ASN A 59 1.14 -2.82 9.51
C ASN A 59 1.53 -1.67 10.45
N MET A 60 1.56 -0.42 9.95
CA MET A 60 1.87 0.75 10.77
C MET A 60 0.67 1.17 11.62
N PRO A 61 0.86 1.52 12.91
CA PRO A 61 -0.22 2.03 13.74
C PRO A 61 -0.66 3.44 13.28
N PRO A 62 -1.89 3.88 13.60
CA PRO A 62 -2.41 5.19 13.13
C PRO A 62 -1.54 6.40 13.44
N SER A 63 -0.80 6.40 14.55
CA SER A 63 0.15 7.48 14.88
C SER A 63 1.31 7.54 13.90
N THR A 64 1.85 6.40 13.48
CA THR A 64 2.95 6.30 12.52
C THR A 64 2.45 6.59 11.11
N LEU A 65 1.24 6.14 10.76
CA LEU A 65 0.60 6.49 9.49
C LEU A 65 0.45 8.00 9.31
N LYS A 66 0.00 8.72 10.35
CA LYS A 66 -0.08 10.20 10.31
C LYS A 66 1.29 10.83 10.03
N GLN A 67 2.33 10.37 10.71
CA GLN A 67 3.70 10.84 10.47
C GLN A 67 4.16 10.52 9.05
N ALA A 68 3.87 9.32 8.54
CA ALA A 68 4.18 8.92 7.18
C ALA A 68 3.51 9.83 6.14
N VAL A 69 2.21 10.10 6.29
CA VAL A 69 1.46 11.01 5.40
C VAL A 69 2.05 12.43 5.42
N GLU A 70 2.39 12.95 6.61
CA GLU A 70 3.07 14.24 6.77
C GLU A 70 4.44 14.26 6.07
N MET A 71 5.24 13.19 6.21
CA MET A 71 6.54 13.05 5.55
C MET A 71 6.40 12.99 4.02
N VAL A 72 5.38 12.31 3.51
CA VAL A 72 5.13 12.18 2.08
C VAL A 72 4.77 13.52 1.46
N ALA A 73 3.95 14.33 2.14
CA ALA A 73 3.59 15.69 1.72
C ALA A 73 3.09 15.76 0.26
N GLY A 74 2.30 14.76 -0.16
CA GLY A 74 1.74 14.66 -1.52
C GLY A 74 2.73 14.32 -2.63
N ARG A 75 3.97 13.91 -2.31
CA ARG A 75 4.99 13.54 -3.31
C ARG A 75 4.79 12.14 -3.92
N ALA A 76 4.06 11.28 -3.23
CA ALA A 76 3.69 9.93 -3.64
C ALA A 76 2.29 9.62 -3.10
N VAL A 77 1.62 8.62 -3.68
CA VAL A 77 0.36 8.10 -3.14
C VAL A 77 0.67 7.23 -1.92
N THR A 78 -0.13 7.37 -0.86
CA THR A 78 -0.01 6.58 0.36
C THR A 78 -1.11 5.53 0.42
N GLU A 79 -0.72 4.28 0.61
CA GLU A 79 -1.62 3.16 0.80
C GLU A 79 -1.36 2.52 2.16
N ALA A 80 -2.36 2.41 3.02
CA ALA A 80 -2.26 1.62 4.25
C ALA A 80 -2.67 0.17 3.99
N SER A 81 -1.86 -0.77 4.50
CA SER A 81 -2.14 -2.21 4.40
C SER A 81 -1.78 -2.93 5.71
N GLY A 82 -2.16 -4.21 5.79
CA GLY A 82 -1.82 -5.08 6.91
C GLY A 82 -2.80 -5.02 8.08
N SER A 83 -3.41 -6.17 8.41
CA SER A 83 -4.26 -6.40 9.60
C SER A 83 -5.42 -5.40 9.83
N ILE A 84 -5.80 -4.61 8.82
CA ILE A 84 -6.92 -3.67 8.91
C ILE A 84 -8.24 -4.44 8.88
N THR A 85 -9.16 -4.09 9.78
CA THR A 85 -10.49 -4.68 9.91
C THR A 85 -11.57 -3.63 9.65
N ALA A 86 -12.83 -4.05 9.48
CA ALA A 86 -13.94 -3.11 9.38
C ALA A 86 -14.03 -2.13 10.57
N ALA A 87 -13.66 -2.59 11.78
CA ALA A 87 -13.68 -1.77 12.98
C ALA A 87 -12.50 -0.77 13.05
N THR A 88 -11.36 -1.08 12.42
CA THR A 88 -10.17 -0.22 12.47
C THR A 88 -10.01 0.67 11.22
N ALA A 89 -10.71 0.35 10.12
CA ALA A 89 -10.59 1.06 8.84
C ALA A 89 -10.86 2.58 8.96
N ALA A 90 -11.84 2.99 9.76
CA ALA A 90 -12.16 4.40 9.96
C ALA A 90 -10.98 5.18 10.57
N ALA A 91 -10.37 4.64 11.64
CA ALA A 91 -9.22 5.26 12.30
C ALA A 91 -7.99 5.33 11.38
N VAL A 92 -7.83 4.35 10.47
CA VAL A 92 -6.78 4.37 9.44
C VAL A 92 -7.08 5.45 8.41
N ALA A 93 -8.31 5.56 7.92
CA ALA A 93 -8.70 6.60 6.96
C ALA A 93 -8.49 8.02 7.51
N GLU A 94 -8.79 8.24 8.80
CA GLU A 94 -8.56 9.51 9.51
C GLU A 94 -7.09 9.91 9.63
N THR A 95 -6.14 9.02 9.29
CA THR A 95 -4.72 9.37 9.23
C THR A 95 -4.35 10.22 8.00
N GLY A 96 -5.23 10.24 6.99
CA GLY A 96 -5.03 10.99 5.75
C GLY A 96 -4.35 10.18 4.64
N VAL A 97 -4.24 8.86 4.78
CA VAL A 97 -3.79 8.00 3.67
C VAL A 97 -4.76 8.08 2.49
N ASP A 98 -4.24 7.98 1.26
CA ASP A 98 -5.03 8.07 0.04
C ASP A 98 -5.86 6.80 -0.20
N LEU A 99 -5.29 5.64 0.15
CA LEU A 99 -5.84 4.32 -0.11
C LEU A 99 -5.73 3.40 1.11
N ILE A 100 -6.66 2.45 1.20
CA ILE A 100 -6.63 1.35 2.17
C ILE A 100 -6.85 0.05 1.40
N SER A 101 -5.88 -0.87 1.46
CA SER A 101 -6.06 -2.22 0.92
C SER A 101 -6.35 -3.23 2.02
N VAL A 102 -7.43 -3.99 1.81
CA VAL A 102 -7.91 -5.00 2.76
C VAL A 102 -8.23 -6.29 2.01
N GLY A 103 -7.44 -7.34 2.24
CA GLY A 103 -7.66 -8.63 1.57
C GLY A 103 -8.99 -9.30 1.93
N TRP A 104 -9.45 -9.13 3.18
CA TRP A 104 -10.60 -9.88 3.71
C TRP A 104 -11.92 -9.58 3.02
N ILE A 105 -12.03 -8.48 2.26
CA ILE A 105 -13.22 -8.18 1.43
C ILE A 105 -13.37 -9.15 0.25
N THR A 106 -12.33 -9.95 -0.05
CA THR A 106 -12.36 -10.97 -1.10
C THR A 106 -12.13 -12.37 -0.51
N HIS A 107 -10.99 -12.63 0.11
CA HIS A 107 -10.63 -13.99 0.55
C HIS A 107 -11.44 -14.49 1.76
N SER A 108 -12.22 -13.63 2.42
CA SER A 108 -13.01 -13.98 3.61
C SER A 108 -14.32 -13.20 3.73
N ALA A 109 -14.84 -12.66 2.62
CA ALA A 109 -16.14 -12.01 2.64
C ALA A 109 -17.26 -13.07 2.86
N PRO A 110 -18.22 -12.83 3.77
CA PRO A 110 -19.35 -13.73 3.93
C PRO A 110 -20.25 -13.69 2.69
N CYS A 111 -20.83 -14.82 2.33
CA CYS A 111 -21.87 -14.86 1.30
C CYS A 111 -23.11 -14.11 1.78
N LEU A 112 -23.69 -13.28 0.90
CA LEU A 112 -25.02 -12.73 1.12
C LEU A 112 -26.06 -13.82 0.83
N ASP A 113 -26.95 -14.07 1.78
CA ASP A 113 -28.07 -15.00 1.57
C ASP A 113 -29.14 -14.34 0.68
N VAL A 114 -29.38 -14.91 -0.50
CA VAL A 114 -30.28 -14.36 -1.53
C VAL A 114 -31.21 -15.46 -2.05
N GLY A 115 -32.51 -15.21 -1.97
CA GLY A 115 -33.57 -16.05 -2.54
C GLY A 115 -34.49 -15.24 -3.46
N LEU A 116 -35.03 -15.89 -4.50
CA LEU A 116 -36.02 -15.30 -5.41
C LEU A 116 -37.36 -16.02 -5.21
N ASP A 117 -38.33 -15.31 -4.63
CA ASP A 117 -39.72 -15.76 -4.60
C ASP A 117 -40.45 -15.20 -5.82
N PHE A 118 -40.99 -16.11 -6.64
CA PHE A 118 -41.75 -15.76 -7.84
C PHE A 118 -43.20 -16.21 -7.69
N SER A 119 -44.14 -15.30 -7.93
CA SER A 119 -45.57 -15.61 -8.05
C SER A 119 -46.06 -15.16 -9.43
N ALA A 120 -46.79 -16.05 -10.10
CA ALA A 120 -47.31 -15.87 -11.46
C ALA A 120 -48.62 -15.07 -11.49
#